data_AF-A0A8T4TEM8-F1
#
_entry.id   AF-A0A8T4TEM8-F1
#
_cell.length_a   1.000
_cell.length_b   1.000
_cell.length_c   1.000
_cell.angle_alpha   90.00
_cell.angle_beta   90.00
_cell.angle_gamma   90.00
#
_symmetry.space_group_name_H-M   'P 1'
#
loop_
_entity.id
_entity.type
_entity.pdbx_description
1 polymer ?
#
loop_
_entity_poly.entity_id
_entity_poly.type
_entity_poly.pdbx_seq_one_letter_code
_entity_poly.pdbx_strand_id
1 'polypeptide(L)' 'MVKTDYDWYIETDLDEYSGKWIAIENKKVLDSDVRFAVLLGRIKEKYPKARPTFTRITNKLLRLHS' A
#
# COMPACT_ATOMS: atom_id res chain seq x y z
N MET A 1 -20.17 -11.63 -2.94
CA MET A 1 -18.75 -11.89 -3.21
C MET A 1 -17.92 -11.12 -2.19
N VAL A 2 -17.02 -11.79 -1.48
CA VAL A 2 -16.10 -11.11 -0.55
C VAL A 2 -15.06 -10.39 -1.39
N LYS A 3 -15.17 -9.06 -1.53
CA LYS A 3 -14.12 -8.25 -2.18
C LYS A 3 -12.81 -8.44 -1.42
N THR A 4 -11.73 -8.81 -2.11
CA THR A 4 -10.39 -8.98 -1.55
C THR A 4 -9.72 -7.62 -1.32
N ASP A 5 -8.62 -7.58 -0.57
CA ASP A 5 -7.81 -6.36 -0.43
C ASP A 5 -7.20 -5.93 -1.78
N TYR A 6 -7.01 -6.88 -2.71
CA TYR A 6 -6.58 -6.60 -4.07
C TYR A 6 -7.64 -5.87 -4.90
N ASP A 7 -8.91 -6.30 -4.81
CA ASP A 7 -10.01 -5.61 -5.51
C ASP A 7 -10.17 -4.17 -4.99
N TRP A 8 -10.08 -3.99 -3.67
CA TRP A 8 -10.10 -2.66 -3.06
C TRP A 8 -8.92 -1.79 -3.52
N TYR A 9 -7.73 -2.37 -3.59
CA TYR A 9 -6.52 -1.67 -4.06
C TYR A 9 -6.67 -1.14 -5.49
N ILE A 10 -7.32 -1.89 -6.39
CA ILE A 10 -7.55 -1.47 -7.78
C ILE A 10 -8.55 -0.33 -7.87
N GLU A 11 -9.61 -0.38 -7.07
CA GLU A 11 -10.73 0.57 -7.14
C GLU A 11 -10.47 1.88 -6.36
N THR A 12 -9.55 1.86 -5.39
CA THR A 12 -9.32 2.99 -4.48
C THR A 12 -8.37 4.01 -5.09
N ASP A 13 -8.68 5.29 -4.93
CA ASP A 13 -7.75 6.36 -5.24
C ASP A 13 -6.60 6.38 -4.22
N LEU A 14 -5.40 6.07 -4.69
CA LEU A 14 -4.17 5.99 -3.89
C LEU A 14 -3.11 6.98 -4.40
N ASP A 15 -3.53 7.99 -5.17
CA ASP A 15 -2.61 8.94 -5.80
C ASP A 15 -1.76 9.72 -4.76
N GLU A 16 -2.27 9.93 -3.53
CA GLU A 16 -1.50 10.56 -2.43
C GLU A 16 -0.27 9.74 -1.96
N TYR A 17 -0.26 8.45 -2.30
CA TYR A 17 0.83 7.52 -1.98
C TYR A 17 1.79 7.31 -3.14
N SER A 18 1.65 8.06 -4.24
CA SER A 18 2.55 7.99 -5.41
C SER A 18 4.03 8.00 -5.02
N GLY A 19 4.76 7.00 -5.52
CA GLY A 19 6.19 6.82 -5.25
C GLY A 19 6.51 6.17 -3.90
N LYS A 20 5.51 5.92 -3.04
CA LYS A 20 5.67 5.30 -1.72
C LYS A 20 5.31 3.81 -1.75
N TRP A 21 5.81 3.11 -0.76
CA TRP A 21 5.27 1.83 -0.32
C TRP A 21 4.09 2.08 0.62
N ILE A 22 3.07 1.24 0.52
CA ILE A 22 1.93 1.21 1.44
C ILE A 22 1.78 -0.18 2.03
N ALA A 23 1.28 -0.24 3.26
CA ALA A 23 0.84 -1.47 3.92
C ALA A 23 -0.69 -1.48 3.99
N ILE A 24 -1.33 -2.50 3.40
CA ILE A 24 -2.78 -2.65 3.36
C ILE A 24 -3.21 -3.84 4.20
N GLU A 25 -4.19 -3.66 5.07
CA GLU A 25 -4.89 -4.76 5.73
C GLU A 25 -6.36 -4.40 5.89
N ASN A 26 -7.25 -5.35 5.59
CA ASN A 26 -8.70 -5.15 5.72
C ASN A 26 -9.20 -3.90 4.98
N LYS A 27 -8.72 -3.72 3.73
CA LYS A 27 -9.11 -2.61 2.84
C LYS A 27 -8.79 -1.22 3.41
N LYS A 28 -7.71 -1.12 4.18
CA LYS A 28 -7.23 0.13 4.74
C LYS A 28 -5.72 0.23 4.63
N VAL A 29 -5.23 1.42 4.31
CA VAL A 29 -3.81 1.74 4.44
C VAL A 29 -3.49 1.91 5.92
N LEU A 30 -2.56 1.11 6.43
CA LEU A 30 -2.10 1.19 7.82
C LEU A 30 -0.97 2.22 7.99
N ASP A 31 -0.04 2.26 7.04
CA ASP A 31 1.07 3.23 7.02
C ASP A 31 1.66 3.30 5.59
N SER A 32 2.47 4.32 5.31
CA SER A 32 3.19 4.48 4.04
C SER A 32 4.57 5.10 4.24
N ASP A 33 5.54 4.70 3.42
CA ASP A 33 6.87 5.34 3.39
C ASP A 33 7.53 5.14 2.03
N VAL A 34 8.41 6.07 1.64
CA VAL A 34 9.24 5.92 0.44
C VAL A 34 10.23 4.75 0.56
N ARG A 35 10.66 4.42 1.78
CA ARG A 35 11.61 3.33 2.08
C ARG A 35 10.87 2.14 2.69
N PHE A 36 10.89 1.01 1.97
CA PHE A 36 10.25 -0.23 2.42
C PHE A 36 10.72 -0.71 3.81
N ALA A 37 12.03 -0.66 4.09
CA ALA A 37 12.56 -1.09 5.39
C ALA A 37 12.02 -0.27 6.57
N VAL A 38 11.82 1.04 6.35
CA VAL A 38 11.26 1.94 7.37
C VAL A 38 9.78 1.62 7.60
N LEU A 39 9.01 1.46 6.52
CA LEU A 39 7.61 1.04 6.60
C LEU A 39 7.47 -0.29 7.34
N LEU A 40 8.26 -1.30 6.97
CA LEU A 40 8.22 -2.62 7.59
C LEU A 40 8.54 -2.57 9.08
N GLY A 41 9.53 -1.76 9.48
CA GLY A 41 9.87 -1.53 10.89
C GLY A 41 8.68 -0.94 11.66
N ARG A 42 8.10 0.17 11.17
CA ARG A 42 6.95 0.82 11.80
C ARG A 42 5.75 -0.09 11.91
N ILE A 43 5.47 -0.88 10.88
CA ILE A 43 4.34 -1.82 10.89
C ILE A 43 4.56 -2.93 11.91
N LYS A 44 5.76 -3.51 12.00
CA LYS A 44 6.06 -4.54 13.00
C LYS A 44 5.95 -4.01 14.44
N GLU A 45 6.33 -2.75 14.65
CA GLU A 45 6.26 -2.10 15.96
C GLU A 45 4.82 -1.74 16.36
N LYS A 46 4.09 -1.04 15.47
CA LYS A 46 2.72 -0.58 15.73
C LYS A 46 1.68 -1.70 15.66
N TYR A 47 1.89 -2.68 14.79
CA TYR A 47 0.95 -3.74 14.46
C TYR A 47 1.61 -5.13 14.47
N PRO A 48 2.11 -5.61 15.62
CA PRO A 48 2.92 -6.84 15.71
C PRO A 48 2.19 -8.12 15.28
N LYS A 49 0.85 -8.10 15.22
CA LYS A 49 0.01 -9.23 14.80
C LYS A 49 -0.58 -9.08 13.39
N ALA A 50 -0.44 -7.89 12.79
CA ALA A 50 -0.99 -7.65 11.46
C ALA A 50 -0.21 -8.44 10.41
N ARG A 51 -0.91 -8.86 9.36
CA ARG A 51 -0.34 -9.49 8.17
C ARG A 51 -0.70 -8.67 6.94
N PRO A 52 -0.23 -7.41 6.84
CA PRO A 52 -0.60 -6.55 5.74
C PRO A 52 0.05 -7.01 4.43
N THR A 53 -0.65 -6.72 3.35
CA THR A 53 -0.09 -6.76 2.00
C THR A 53 0.70 -5.48 1.76
N PHE A 54 1.94 -5.61 1.32
CA PHE A 54 2.77 -4.47 0.96
C PHE A 54 2.82 -4.29 -0.54
N THR A 55 2.64 -3.06 -1.01
CA THR A 55 2.73 -2.74 -2.43
C THR A 55 3.35 -1.36 -2.62
N ARG A 56 4.03 -1.17 -3.76
CA ARG A 56 4.60 0.11 -4.15
C ARG A 56 3.67 0.80 -5.14
N ILE A 57 3.28 2.02 -4.83
CA ILE A 57 2.48 2.83 -5.73
C ILE A 57 3.42 3.48 -6.74
N THR A 58 3.31 3.05 -7.99
CA THR A 58 4.01 3.69 -9.10
C THR A 58 3.31 4.98 -9.47
N ASN A 59 4.07 6.05 -9.72
CA ASN A 59 3.50 7.29 -10.27
C ASN A 59 2.75 6.97 -11.58
N LYS A 60 1.48 7.40 -11.67
CA LYS A 60 0.63 7.27 -12.87
C LYS A 60 1.30 7.78 -14.16
N LEU A 61 2.29 8.67 -14.04
CA LEU A 61 3.05 9.25 -15.16
C LEU A 61 3.81 8.22 -16.02
N LEU A 62 4.00 6.98 -15.57
CA LEU A 62 4.65 5.94 -16.38
C LEU A 62 3.71 5.18 -17.34
N ARG A 63 2.39 5.45 -17.34
CA ARG A 63 1.43 4.76 -18.23
C ARG A 63 1.05 5.52 -19.50
N LEU A 64 1.56 6.75 -19.71
CA LEU A 64 1.23 7.57 -20.88
C LEU A 64 2.28 7.50 -22.03
N HIS A 65 3.33 6.70 -21.87
CA HIS A 65 4.38 6.50 -22.88
C HIS A 65 4.73 5.01 -23.05
N SER A 66 3.74 4.17 -23.34
CA SER A 66 3.94 2.78 -23.79
C SER A 66 3.00 2.46 -24.94
#